data_AF-A0A8C4QZC0-F1
#
_entry.id   AF-A0A8C4QZC0-F1
#
_cell.length_a   1.000
_cell.length_b   1.000
_cell.length_c   1.000
_cell.angle_alpha   90.00
_cell.angle_beta   90.00
_cell.angle_gamma   90.00
#
_symmetry.space_group_name_H-M   'P 1'
#
loop_
_entity.id
_entity.type
_entity.pdbx_description
1 polymer ?
#
loop_
_entity_poly.entity_id
_entity_poly.type
_entity_poly.pdbx_seq_one_letter_code
_entity_poly.pdbx_strand_id
1 'polypeptide(L)'
;MGLSYSTNTNAVISVQWPKMFCGLVVLNVYSLCLKFPQEPWFNDRLGCKTTCLTSSHVFLRVQMHVPYSKFFRLESLQRYHRVISLESFMAELAPQHWKPGFHVAYCYEIAAARSADKKSCPMKDGNPFGPFWDHVGVYFDRSELFSSLSFHPSGVHRWLERFPATEHPVLAFPGAPAQFPVLPEHRGLQRYVEWSETMEQLGQDVIETHLIRPYLAIHLRIGSDWERTCDLVKEGKVSSHLMASPQCMCLPSVDEILRATRYWAQQVAAQSLYIASDSNTHARKLQETLGEKVKVVALKLELPQTDLYVLEKADHFIGNCVSSFSAFVKRNRDVTGWPTSFFGTVDLHREREDL
;
A
#
# COMPACT_ATOMS: atom_id res chain seq x y z
N MET A 1 3.82 -43.87 57.64
CA MET A 1 4.09 -42.43 57.80
C MET A 1 4.69 -41.97 56.47
N GLY A 2 4.05 -41.25 55.56
CA GLY A 2 2.98 -40.27 55.62
C GLY A 2 3.37 -39.15 54.65
N LEU A 3 2.55 -38.93 53.61
CA LEU A 3 2.12 -37.65 52.99
C LEU A 3 3.18 -36.53 52.73
N SER A 4 3.20 -35.76 51.64
CA SER A 4 2.20 -35.42 50.62
C SER A 4 2.86 -34.89 49.33
N TYR A 5 2.05 -34.85 48.27
CA TYR A 5 2.26 -34.05 47.06
C TYR A 5 2.20 -32.53 47.35
N SER A 6 2.87 -31.74 46.52
CA SER A 6 2.41 -30.41 46.10
C SER A 6 2.85 -30.17 44.66
N THR A 7 1.86 -30.14 43.77
CA THR A 7 1.93 -29.56 42.44
C THR A 7 1.87 -28.04 42.57
N ASN A 8 2.79 -27.32 41.92
CA ASN A 8 2.44 -26.02 41.36
C ASN A 8 3.14 -25.81 40.02
N THR A 9 2.36 -26.07 38.99
CA THR A 9 2.42 -25.54 37.63
C THR A 9 2.42 -24.01 37.62
N ASN A 10 3.25 -23.44 36.74
CA ASN A 10 3.15 -22.14 36.04
C ASN A 10 4.47 -21.39 36.05
N ALA A 11 5.49 -21.98 35.41
CA ALA A 11 6.53 -21.16 34.81
C ALA A 11 5.89 -20.42 33.62
N VAL A 12 5.57 -19.14 33.84
CA VAL A 12 5.20 -18.20 32.79
C VAL A 12 6.41 -18.05 31.88
N ILE A 13 6.49 -18.87 30.84
CA ILE A 13 7.35 -18.62 29.69
C ILE A 13 6.71 -17.43 28.98
N SER A 14 7.19 -16.24 29.33
CA SER A 14 7.00 -15.02 28.55
C SER A 14 7.69 -15.21 27.20
N VAL A 15 6.98 -15.85 26.26
CA VAL A 15 7.35 -15.81 24.84
C VAL A 15 7.05 -14.39 24.37
N GLN A 16 8.09 -13.57 24.41
CA GLN A 16 8.08 -12.22 23.87
C GLN A 16 8.08 -12.37 22.34
N TRP A 17 6.88 -12.45 21.77
CA TRP A 17 6.68 -12.53 20.33
C TRP A 17 7.32 -11.30 19.67
N PRO A 18 8.27 -11.47 18.74
CA PRO A 18 8.79 -10.34 17.99
C PRO A 18 7.64 -9.72 17.20
N LYS A 19 7.45 -8.42 17.46
CA LYS A 19 6.53 -7.51 16.78
C LYS A 19 6.74 -7.59 15.27
N MET A 20 5.98 -8.45 14.59
CA MET A 20 5.94 -8.57 13.14
C MET A 20 4.48 -8.79 12.72
N PHE A 21 3.69 -7.73 12.83
CA PHE A 21 2.46 -7.58 12.05
C PHE A 21 2.46 -6.17 11.49
N CYS A 22 3.13 -6.02 10.35
CA CYS A 22 3.05 -4.86 9.49
C CYS A 22 3.01 -5.40 8.06
N GLY A 23 1.91 -6.05 7.71
CA GLY A 23 1.54 -6.30 6.31
C GLY A 23 1.10 -5.00 5.67
N LEU A 24 1.96 -3.99 5.67
CA LEU A 24 1.78 -2.83 4.81
C LEU A 24 2.02 -3.32 3.39
N VAL A 25 0.96 -3.41 2.59
CA VAL A 25 1.09 -3.39 1.13
C VAL A 25 1.61 -2.01 0.77
N VAL A 26 2.92 -1.80 0.91
CA VAL A 26 3.56 -0.69 0.24
C VAL A 26 3.83 -1.17 -1.17
N LEU A 27 2.97 -0.74 -2.10
CA LEU A 27 3.30 -0.71 -3.52
C LEU A 27 4.39 0.34 -3.73
N ASN A 28 5.58 0.09 -3.16
CA ASN A 28 6.74 0.90 -3.44
C ASN A 28 7.28 0.47 -4.79
N VAL A 29 7.21 1.39 -5.75
CA VAL A 29 7.86 1.26 -7.05
C VAL A 29 9.29 1.81 -6.89
N TYR A 30 10.27 0.92 -6.75
CA TYR A 30 11.69 1.25 -6.52
C TYR A 30 12.54 1.14 -7.80
N SER A 31 12.32 1.96 -8.84
CA SER A 31 13.36 2.38 -9.81
C SER A 31 12.75 2.87 -11.13
N LEU A 32 13.51 3.72 -11.83
CA LEU A 32 13.15 4.30 -13.12
C LEU A 32 14.29 4.01 -14.11
N CYS A 33 14.16 3.03 -15.02
CA CYS A 33 15.17 2.74 -16.04
C CYS A 33 14.58 2.37 -17.42
N LEU A 34 15.13 2.93 -18.51
CA LEU A 34 15.16 2.28 -19.84
C LEU A 34 16.44 2.57 -20.63
N LYS A 35 16.68 1.63 -21.55
CA LYS A 35 17.55 1.67 -22.73
C LYS A 35 16.74 2.06 -23.99
N PHE A 36 17.38 2.67 -24.99
CA PHE A 36 16.83 2.91 -26.33
C PHE A 36 17.50 2.03 -27.40
N PRO A 37 16.76 1.52 -28.42
CA PRO A 37 17.24 1.38 -29.78
C PRO A 37 16.92 2.65 -30.59
N GLN A 38 17.79 2.97 -31.55
CA GLN A 38 17.79 4.19 -32.35
C GLN A 38 16.70 4.26 -33.45
N GLU A 39 16.31 5.50 -33.79
CA GLU A 39 15.69 6.02 -35.04
C GLU A 39 14.15 5.89 -35.27
N PRO A 40 13.49 6.73 -36.11
CA PRO A 40 13.79 8.10 -36.59
C PRO A 40 12.57 9.06 -36.54
N TRP A 41 11.68 8.97 -35.55
CA TRP A 41 10.55 9.91 -35.39
C TRP A 41 10.67 10.69 -34.09
N PHE A 42 11.56 11.67 -34.13
CA PHE A 42 11.80 12.67 -33.11
C PHE A 42 10.48 13.25 -32.55
N ASN A 43 10.15 12.92 -31.30
CA ASN A 43 9.45 13.86 -30.43
C ASN A 43 10.26 14.01 -29.14
N ASP A 44 11.38 14.69 -29.35
CA ASP A 44 12.53 14.78 -28.46
C ASP A 44 12.41 16.05 -27.60
N ARG A 45 11.35 16.12 -26.78
CA ARG A 45 11.22 17.15 -25.75
C ARG A 45 10.84 16.52 -24.43
N LEU A 46 11.85 16.52 -23.55
CA LEU A 46 11.79 16.38 -22.09
C LEU A 46 11.65 14.94 -21.55
N GLY A 47 12.79 14.30 -21.30
CA GLY A 47 13.00 13.66 -19.99
C GLY A 47 12.23 12.38 -19.64
N CYS A 48 11.55 11.75 -20.59
CA CYS A 48 10.73 10.58 -20.32
C CYS A 48 11.59 9.32 -20.14
N LYS A 49 12.11 9.10 -18.93
CA LYS A 49 12.65 7.80 -18.52
C LYS A 49 11.49 6.83 -18.29
N THR A 50 11.63 5.60 -18.77
CA THR A 50 10.65 4.54 -18.46
C THR A 50 10.78 4.08 -17.03
N THR A 51 9.65 3.73 -16.44
CA THR A 51 9.59 3.20 -15.08
C THR A 51 9.88 1.71 -15.06
N CYS A 52 10.79 1.28 -14.18
CA CYS A 52 10.96 -0.13 -13.85
C CYS A 52 10.07 -0.45 -12.66
N LEU A 53 8.99 -1.16 -12.92
CA LEU A 53 8.03 -1.50 -11.90
C LEU A 53 8.56 -2.63 -11.04
N THR A 54 8.71 -2.37 -9.75
CA THR A 54 9.32 -3.32 -8.83
C THR A 54 8.32 -4.27 -8.22
N SER A 55 8.83 -5.41 -7.78
CA SER A 55 8.07 -6.39 -7.01
C SER A 55 7.56 -5.75 -5.71
N SER A 56 6.32 -6.11 -5.35
CA SER A 56 5.73 -5.77 -4.06
C SER A 56 6.46 -6.49 -2.94
N HIS A 57 6.59 -5.82 -1.79
CA HIS A 57 7.16 -6.37 -0.58
C HIS A 57 6.06 -6.98 0.28
N VAL A 58 6.10 -8.29 0.49
CA VAL A 58 5.15 -9.00 1.34
C VAL A 58 5.88 -9.57 2.55
N PHE A 59 5.41 -9.21 3.76
CA PHE A 59 5.99 -9.65 5.03
C PHE A 59 5.05 -10.66 5.71
N LEU A 60 5.32 -11.96 5.54
CA LEU A 60 4.58 -13.05 6.22
C LEU A 60 5.38 -13.77 7.32
N ARG A 61 6.66 -13.39 7.50
CA ARG A 61 7.66 -13.76 8.54
C ARG A 61 9.08 -13.52 8.00
N VAL A 62 9.24 -13.66 6.68
CA VAL A 62 10.38 -13.26 5.87
C VAL A 62 9.87 -12.33 4.76
N GLN A 63 10.76 -11.47 4.23
CA GLN A 63 10.45 -10.59 3.10
C GLN A 63 10.35 -11.43 1.83
N MET A 64 9.23 -11.31 1.13
CA MET A 64 9.02 -11.91 -0.18
C MET A 64 8.85 -10.81 -1.24
N HIS A 65 9.45 -11.05 -2.41
CA HIS A 65 9.32 -10.20 -3.58
C HIS A 65 8.27 -10.81 -4.51
N VAL A 66 7.13 -10.14 -4.65
CA VAL A 66 6.04 -10.60 -5.52
C VAL A 66 5.95 -9.67 -6.73
N PRO A 67 6.18 -10.17 -7.96
CA PRO A 67 6.14 -9.34 -9.16
C PRO A 67 4.83 -8.57 -9.28
N TYR A 68 4.88 -7.34 -9.80
CA TYR A 68 3.67 -6.52 -9.99
C TYR A 68 2.60 -7.24 -10.81
N SER A 69 3.02 -7.97 -11.85
CA SER A 69 2.16 -8.75 -12.73
C SER A 69 1.33 -9.82 -12.02
N LYS A 70 1.75 -10.23 -10.82
CA LYS A 70 0.97 -11.17 -10.00
C LYS A 70 -0.37 -10.56 -9.57
N PHE A 71 -0.37 -9.27 -9.26
CA PHE A 71 -1.56 -8.57 -8.75
C PHE A 71 -2.24 -7.70 -9.80
N PHE A 72 -1.48 -7.12 -10.72
CA PHE A 72 -1.98 -6.08 -11.62
C PHE A 72 -1.45 -6.26 -13.05
N ARG A 73 -2.19 -5.76 -14.04
CA ARG A 73 -1.81 -5.84 -15.45
C ARG A 73 -0.72 -4.81 -15.76
N LEU A 74 0.39 -5.23 -16.37
CA LEU A 74 1.47 -4.30 -16.73
C LEU A 74 1.06 -3.40 -17.92
N GLU A 75 0.33 -3.96 -18.88
CA GLU A 75 -0.12 -3.27 -20.10
C GLU A 75 -1.03 -2.08 -19.81
N SER A 76 -1.83 -2.15 -18.74
CA SER A 76 -2.75 -1.08 -18.37
C SER A 76 -2.01 0.22 -18.00
N LEU A 77 -0.79 0.11 -17.47
CA LEU A 77 0.10 1.24 -17.16
C LEU A 77 0.73 1.86 -18.41
N GLN A 78 0.94 1.05 -19.47
CA GLN A 78 1.53 1.51 -20.73
C GLN A 78 0.65 2.55 -21.45
N ARG A 79 -0.65 2.57 -21.15
CA ARG A 79 -1.59 3.61 -21.60
C ARG A 79 -1.28 5.00 -21.01
N TYR A 80 -0.57 5.06 -19.88
CA TYR A 80 -0.17 6.32 -19.26
C TYR A 80 1.28 6.68 -19.58
N HIS A 81 2.20 5.74 -19.36
CA HIS A 81 3.63 5.96 -19.55
C HIS A 81 4.34 4.67 -19.92
N ARG A 82 5.54 4.75 -20.50
CA ARG A 82 6.35 3.55 -20.72
C ARG A 82 6.70 2.91 -19.38
N VAL A 83 6.38 1.63 -19.23
CA VAL A 83 6.67 0.82 -18.05
C VAL A 83 7.11 -0.57 -18.47
N ILE A 84 8.15 -1.09 -17.82
CA ILE A 84 8.57 -2.50 -17.88
C ILE A 84 8.71 -3.03 -16.46
N SER A 85 8.66 -4.34 -16.26
CA SER A 85 8.97 -4.93 -14.96
C SER A 85 10.48 -4.84 -14.68
N LEU A 86 10.85 -4.74 -13.40
CA LEU A 86 12.27 -4.79 -13.01
C LEU A 86 12.88 -6.14 -13.41
N GLU A 87 12.11 -7.22 -13.30
CA GLU A 87 12.54 -8.56 -13.68
C GLU A 87 12.92 -8.63 -15.17
N SER A 88 12.08 -8.10 -16.06
CA SER A 88 12.39 -8.03 -17.50
C SER A 88 13.56 -7.09 -17.79
N PHE A 89 13.65 -5.94 -17.09
CA PHE A 89 14.80 -5.04 -17.22
C PHE A 89 16.11 -5.76 -16.88
N MET A 90 16.14 -6.47 -15.75
CA MET A 90 17.34 -7.17 -15.29
C MET A 90 17.71 -8.35 -16.18
N ALA A 91 16.73 -9.06 -16.75
CA ALA A 91 16.98 -10.19 -17.64
C ALA A 91 17.42 -9.77 -19.05
N GLU A 92 16.79 -8.74 -19.62
CA GLU A 92 16.90 -8.45 -21.06
C GLU A 92 17.77 -7.22 -21.37
N LEU A 93 17.80 -6.22 -20.48
CA LEU A 93 18.40 -4.91 -20.76
C LEU A 93 19.67 -4.66 -19.94
N ALA A 94 19.66 -4.99 -18.65
CA ALA A 94 20.79 -4.77 -17.75
C ALA A 94 22.10 -5.42 -18.24
N PRO A 95 22.12 -6.69 -18.73
CA PRO A 95 23.37 -7.33 -19.15
C PRO A 95 24.11 -6.59 -20.27
N GLN A 96 23.39 -5.80 -21.07
CA GLN A 96 23.96 -5.03 -22.17
C GLN A 96 24.16 -3.54 -21.83
N HIS A 97 23.29 -2.93 -21.00
CA HIS A 97 23.22 -1.46 -20.82
C HIS A 97 23.41 -0.97 -19.40
N TRP A 98 23.40 -1.87 -18.43
CA TRP A 98 23.62 -1.56 -17.02
C TRP A 98 24.45 -2.68 -16.41
N LYS A 99 25.71 -2.75 -16.85
CA LYS A 99 26.66 -3.80 -16.48
C LYS A 99 27.28 -3.50 -15.11
N PRO A 100 27.73 -4.54 -14.38
CA PRO A 100 28.60 -4.36 -13.22
C PRO A 100 29.79 -3.44 -13.53
N GLY A 101 30.13 -2.54 -12.62
CA GLY A 101 31.07 -1.43 -12.84
C GLY A 101 30.39 -0.11 -13.22
N PHE A 102 29.12 -0.15 -13.65
CA PHE A 102 28.33 1.02 -14.03
C PHE A 102 27.06 1.19 -13.18
N HIS A 103 26.91 0.45 -12.08
CA HIS A 103 25.74 0.58 -11.21
C HIS A 103 25.88 1.81 -10.31
N VAL A 104 25.18 2.88 -10.67
CA VAL A 104 25.18 4.14 -9.92
C VAL A 104 23.96 4.22 -9.01
N ALA A 105 24.19 4.48 -7.73
CA ALA A 105 23.16 4.78 -6.74
C ALA A 105 22.89 6.28 -6.69
N TYR A 106 21.62 6.69 -6.59
CA TYR A 106 21.23 8.10 -6.50
C TYR A 106 20.47 8.35 -5.20
N CYS A 107 20.96 9.27 -4.36
CA CYS A 107 20.29 9.59 -3.11
C CYS A 107 20.55 11.03 -2.64
N TYR A 108 19.74 11.46 -1.68
CA TYR A 108 19.99 12.73 -1.01
C TYR A 108 21.29 12.71 -0.21
N GLU A 109 22.01 13.83 -0.17
CA GLU A 109 23.21 14.00 0.66
C GLU A 109 22.97 13.63 2.14
N ILE A 110 21.79 13.96 2.68
CA ILE A 110 21.42 13.61 4.06
C ILE A 110 21.28 12.10 4.28
N ALA A 111 20.93 11.34 3.24
CA ALA A 111 20.86 9.88 3.31
C ALA A 111 22.28 9.31 3.31
N ALA A 112 23.16 9.79 2.42
CA ALA A 112 24.56 9.40 2.41
C ALA A 112 25.29 9.77 3.70
N ALA A 113 24.97 10.92 4.32
CA ALA A 113 25.57 11.29 5.60
C ALA A 113 25.27 10.32 6.75
N ARG A 114 24.26 9.44 6.61
CA ARG A 114 23.88 8.41 7.59
C ARG A 114 24.54 7.06 7.32
N SER A 115 25.17 6.87 6.17
CA SER A 115 25.91 5.64 5.89
C SER A 115 27.16 5.54 6.78
N ALA A 116 27.74 4.33 6.86
CA ALA A 116 28.95 4.09 7.64
C ALA A 116 30.13 4.97 7.21
N ASP A 117 30.28 5.24 5.90
CA ASP A 117 31.34 6.08 5.33
C ASP A 117 30.95 7.56 5.16
N LYS A 118 29.70 7.90 5.49
CA LYS A 118 29.08 9.23 5.36
C LYS A 118 29.08 9.82 3.94
N LYS A 119 29.31 8.98 2.92
CA LYS A 119 29.52 9.41 1.53
C LYS A 119 28.74 8.58 0.53
N SER A 120 28.46 7.32 0.84
CA SER A 120 27.76 6.40 -0.05
C SER A 120 26.25 6.37 0.20
N CYS A 121 25.49 6.17 -0.86
CA CYS A 121 24.05 5.97 -0.75
C CYS A 121 23.74 4.66 -0.01
N PRO A 122 22.86 4.68 1.01
CA PRO A 122 22.53 3.51 1.82
C PRO A 122 21.51 2.60 1.10
N MET A 123 21.84 2.18 -0.14
CA MET A 123 20.93 1.42 -1.01
C MET A 123 20.55 0.06 -0.43
N LYS A 124 21.42 -0.53 0.39
CA LYS A 124 21.30 -1.89 0.91
C LYS A 124 21.34 -1.94 2.45
N ASP A 125 21.22 -0.79 3.11
CA ASP A 125 21.35 -0.71 4.56
C ASP A 125 20.06 -1.18 5.25
N GLY A 126 20.10 -2.38 5.80
CA GLY A 126 18.99 -2.97 6.56
C GLY A 126 17.88 -3.56 5.69
N ASN A 127 16.74 -3.85 6.33
CA ASN A 127 15.54 -4.41 5.69
C ASN A 127 14.49 -3.29 5.48
N PRO A 128 13.83 -3.19 4.31
CA PRO A 128 13.84 -4.09 3.15
C PRO A 128 14.96 -3.87 2.11
N PHE A 129 15.81 -2.85 2.31
CA PHE A 129 16.72 -2.32 1.30
C PHE A 129 17.73 -3.34 0.75
N GLY A 130 18.50 -4.00 1.62
CA GLY A 130 19.51 -4.98 1.22
C GLY A 130 18.92 -6.16 0.45
N PRO A 131 17.98 -6.90 1.06
CA PRO A 131 17.36 -8.07 0.42
C PRO A 131 16.71 -7.76 -0.94
N PHE A 132 16.15 -6.56 -1.11
CA PHE A 132 15.58 -6.13 -2.39
C PHE A 132 16.61 -6.12 -3.52
N TRP A 133 17.75 -5.45 -3.33
CA TRP A 133 18.78 -5.39 -4.38
C TRP A 133 19.54 -6.72 -4.50
N ASP A 134 19.69 -7.47 -3.41
CA ASP A 134 20.26 -8.84 -3.45
C ASP A 134 19.40 -9.78 -4.30
N HIS A 135 18.08 -9.71 -4.18
CA HIS A 135 17.14 -10.54 -4.95
C HIS A 135 17.31 -10.39 -6.47
N VAL A 136 17.64 -9.18 -6.93
CA VAL A 136 17.88 -8.88 -8.34
C VAL A 136 19.38 -8.88 -8.72
N GLY A 137 20.27 -9.30 -7.82
CA GLY A 137 21.70 -9.43 -8.09
C GLY A 137 22.45 -8.11 -8.29
N VAL A 138 21.98 -7.02 -7.66
CA VAL A 138 22.55 -5.68 -7.84
C VAL A 138 23.43 -5.27 -6.66
N TYR A 139 24.61 -4.76 -6.99
CA TYR A 139 25.51 -4.00 -6.13
C TYR A 139 25.82 -2.67 -6.80
N PHE A 140 26.11 -1.63 -6.00
CA PHE A 140 26.35 -0.28 -6.52
C PHE A 140 27.84 0.05 -6.45
N ASP A 141 28.41 0.46 -7.59
CA ASP A 141 29.83 0.77 -7.75
C ASP A 141 30.17 2.19 -7.27
N ARG A 142 29.20 3.13 -7.39
CA ARG A 142 29.36 4.51 -6.93
C ARG A 142 28.03 5.16 -6.56
N SER A 143 28.11 6.31 -5.90
CA SER A 143 26.97 7.12 -5.48
C SER A 143 27.00 8.51 -6.12
N GLU A 144 25.85 8.95 -6.61
CA GLU A 144 25.57 10.33 -7.05
C GLU A 144 24.65 10.99 -6.03
N LEU A 145 25.16 12.07 -5.41
CA LEU A 145 24.46 12.79 -4.35
C LEU A 145 23.76 14.03 -4.89
N PHE A 146 22.59 14.34 -4.33
CA PHE A 146 21.86 15.57 -4.61
C PHE A 146 21.23 16.15 -3.35
N SER A 147 20.99 17.46 -3.32
CA SER A 147 20.40 18.16 -2.16
C SER A 147 19.26 19.11 -2.54
N SER A 148 19.35 19.76 -3.71
CA SER A 148 18.39 20.79 -4.15
C SER A 148 17.27 20.27 -5.04
N LEU A 149 17.25 18.97 -5.36
CA LEU A 149 16.22 18.35 -6.20
C LEU A 149 14.99 17.94 -5.38
N SER A 150 13.82 18.05 -5.99
CA SER A 150 12.54 17.62 -5.41
C SER A 150 11.83 16.72 -6.39
N PHE A 151 11.17 15.68 -5.87
CA PHE A 151 10.30 14.79 -6.66
C PHE A 151 8.91 15.39 -6.94
N HIS A 152 8.65 16.63 -6.50
CA HIS A 152 7.47 17.37 -6.91
C HIS A 152 7.54 17.71 -8.42
N PRO A 153 6.42 17.66 -9.18
CA PRO A 153 6.44 17.92 -10.63
C PRO A 153 7.11 19.23 -11.05
N SER A 154 7.01 20.29 -10.23
CA SER A 154 7.68 21.58 -10.49
C SER A 154 9.21 21.50 -10.53
N GLY A 155 9.81 20.42 -10.03
CA GLY A 155 11.25 20.19 -10.04
C GLY A 155 11.80 19.52 -11.30
N VAL A 156 10.94 19.14 -12.26
CA VAL A 156 11.33 18.27 -13.39
C VAL A 156 12.50 18.82 -14.20
N HIS A 157 12.52 20.11 -14.54
CA HIS A 157 13.60 20.69 -15.35
C HIS A 157 14.98 20.51 -14.71
N ARG A 158 15.08 20.70 -13.38
CA ARG A 158 16.33 20.54 -12.64
C ARG A 158 16.82 19.09 -12.64
N TRP A 159 15.92 18.11 -12.64
CA TRP A 159 16.28 16.69 -12.80
C TRP A 159 16.87 16.41 -14.16
N LEU A 160 16.30 17.00 -15.22
CA LEU A 160 16.75 16.78 -16.59
C LEU A 160 18.09 17.45 -16.88
N GLU A 161 18.31 18.63 -16.31
CA GLU A 161 19.59 19.33 -16.39
C GLU A 161 20.69 18.61 -15.61
N ARG A 162 20.37 18.13 -14.39
CA ARG A 162 21.37 17.50 -13.53
C ARG A 162 21.71 16.07 -13.95
N PHE A 163 20.73 15.31 -14.44
CA PHE A 163 20.89 13.89 -14.77
C PHE A 163 20.31 13.57 -16.16
N PRO A 164 20.91 14.11 -17.22
CA PRO A 164 20.46 13.85 -18.59
C PRO A 164 20.59 12.36 -18.93
N ALA A 165 19.67 11.85 -19.75
CA ALA A 165 19.60 10.41 -20.06
C ALA A 165 20.83 9.87 -20.81
N THR A 166 21.56 10.73 -21.52
CA THR A 166 22.81 10.40 -22.24
C THR A 166 23.95 10.04 -21.29
N GLU A 167 24.01 10.67 -20.12
CA GLU A 167 25.08 10.46 -19.13
C GLU A 167 24.62 9.55 -17.99
N HIS A 168 23.34 9.64 -17.62
CA HIS A 168 22.72 8.89 -16.55
C HIS A 168 21.58 8.03 -17.10
N PRO A 169 21.83 6.96 -17.87
CA PRO A 169 20.77 6.18 -18.51
C PRO A 169 19.84 5.51 -17.49
N VAL A 170 20.40 5.07 -16.36
CA VAL A 170 19.71 4.40 -15.25
C VAL A 170 19.75 5.27 -14.01
N LEU A 171 18.59 5.61 -13.45
CA LEU A 171 18.46 6.29 -12.15
C LEU A 171 17.90 5.29 -11.12
N ALA A 172 18.77 4.71 -10.31
CA ALA A 172 18.43 3.77 -9.24
C ALA A 172 18.42 4.48 -7.88
N PHE A 173 17.26 4.47 -7.21
CA PHE A 173 17.02 5.17 -5.94
C PHE A 173 16.82 4.19 -4.78
N PRO A 174 17.21 4.54 -3.54
CA PRO A 174 16.99 3.69 -2.36
C PRO A 174 15.51 3.62 -1.97
N GLY A 175 14.70 4.57 -2.46
CA GLY A 175 13.29 4.76 -2.15
C GLY A 175 12.49 5.12 -3.39
N ALA A 176 11.17 4.98 -3.32
CA ALA A 176 10.30 5.49 -4.37
C ALA A 176 10.49 7.02 -4.51
N PRO A 177 10.75 7.56 -5.73
CA PRO A 177 10.86 8.99 -5.97
C PRO A 177 9.47 9.65 -5.99
N ALA A 178 8.73 9.52 -4.89
CA ALA A 178 7.34 9.90 -4.77
C ALA A 178 7.03 10.37 -3.34
N GLN A 179 5.97 11.17 -3.19
CA GLN A 179 5.48 11.58 -1.88
C GLN A 179 4.53 10.53 -1.29
N PHE A 180 4.53 10.45 0.05
CA PHE A 180 3.52 9.75 0.82
C PHE A 180 2.89 10.71 1.84
N PRO A 181 1.56 10.87 1.84
CA PRO A 181 0.58 10.27 0.94
C PRO A 181 0.72 10.76 -0.51
N VAL A 182 0.07 10.05 -1.43
CA VAL A 182 0.04 10.44 -2.85
C VAL A 182 -0.60 11.83 -3.03
N LEU A 183 0.04 12.66 -3.85
CA LEU A 183 -0.44 14.00 -4.18
C LEU A 183 -1.86 13.95 -4.79
N PRO A 184 -2.74 14.94 -4.49
CA PRO A 184 -4.11 14.99 -5.01
C PRO A 184 -4.21 14.79 -6.53
N GLU A 185 -3.36 15.47 -7.29
CA GLU A 185 -3.28 15.40 -8.75
C GLU A 185 -2.90 14.02 -9.30
N HIS A 186 -2.23 13.20 -8.50
CA HIS A 186 -1.84 11.83 -8.87
C HIS A 186 -2.89 10.77 -8.51
N ARG A 187 -3.93 11.12 -7.73
CA ARG A 187 -4.95 10.15 -7.30
C ARG A 187 -5.70 9.52 -8.47
N GLY A 188 -5.95 10.30 -9.53
CA GLY A 188 -6.63 9.84 -10.74
C GLY A 188 -5.86 8.77 -11.53
N LEU A 189 -4.56 8.59 -11.27
CA LEU A 189 -3.72 7.56 -11.90
C LEU A 189 -4.10 6.14 -11.48
N GLN A 190 -4.89 5.97 -10.41
CA GLN A 190 -5.40 4.67 -9.99
C GLN A 190 -6.20 3.97 -11.10
N ARG A 191 -6.76 4.71 -12.08
CA ARG A 191 -7.44 4.15 -13.26
C ARG A 191 -6.56 3.22 -14.12
N TYR A 192 -5.24 3.35 -14.02
CA TYR A 192 -4.28 2.53 -14.77
C TYR A 192 -3.83 1.29 -13.98
N VAL A 193 -4.18 1.18 -12.71
CA VAL A 193 -3.88 0.03 -11.85
C VAL A 193 -5.04 -0.95 -11.96
N GLU A 194 -4.99 -1.80 -12.97
CA GLU A 194 -6.01 -2.82 -13.24
C GLU A 194 -5.59 -4.17 -12.65
N TRP A 195 -6.51 -4.88 -12.00
CA TRP A 195 -6.27 -6.19 -11.42
C TRP A 195 -5.87 -7.22 -12.48
N SER A 196 -4.95 -8.12 -12.15
CA SER A 196 -4.64 -9.28 -12.99
C SER A 196 -5.86 -10.20 -13.07
N GLU A 197 -5.99 -10.97 -14.15
CA GLU A 197 -7.09 -11.93 -14.33
C GLU A 197 -7.20 -12.90 -13.15
N THR A 198 -6.05 -13.34 -12.60
CA THR A 198 -6.02 -14.19 -11.41
C THR A 198 -6.62 -13.49 -10.19
N MET A 199 -6.29 -12.23 -9.94
CA MET A 199 -6.86 -11.49 -8.81
C MET A 199 -8.34 -11.19 -9.02
N GLU A 200 -8.76 -10.89 -10.25
CA GLU A 200 -10.17 -10.71 -10.58
C GLU A 200 -10.97 -12.00 -10.30
N GLN A 201 -10.47 -13.15 -10.76
CA GLN A 201 -11.12 -14.44 -10.49
C GLN A 201 -11.20 -14.73 -8.99
N LEU A 202 -10.08 -14.63 -8.27
CA LEU A 202 -10.04 -14.90 -6.82
C LEU A 202 -11.00 -14.01 -6.03
N GLY A 203 -11.04 -12.72 -6.35
CA GLY A 203 -11.92 -11.78 -5.67
C GLY A 203 -13.39 -11.97 -6.07
N GLN A 204 -13.66 -12.30 -7.33
CA GLN A 204 -15.01 -12.58 -7.79
C GLN A 204 -15.58 -13.86 -7.17
N ASP A 205 -14.76 -14.92 -7.06
CA ASP A 205 -15.14 -16.17 -6.38
C ASP A 205 -15.56 -15.92 -4.93
N VAL A 206 -14.85 -15.04 -4.22
CA VAL A 206 -15.23 -14.64 -2.85
C VAL A 206 -16.59 -13.97 -2.83
N ILE A 207 -16.84 -13.04 -3.76
CA ILE A 207 -18.12 -12.32 -3.85
C ILE A 207 -19.26 -13.29 -4.14
N GLU A 208 -19.12 -14.14 -5.17
CA GLU A 208 -20.18 -15.06 -5.61
C GLU A 208 -20.47 -16.16 -4.59
N THR A 209 -19.45 -16.64 -3.89
CA THR A 209 -19.61 -17.72 -2.90
C THR A 209 -20.21 -17.21 -1.59
N HIS A 210 -19.80 -16.02 -1.15
CA HIS A 210 -20.07 -15.59 0.22
C HIS A 210 -21.03 -14.42 0.33
N LEU A 211 -21.16 -13.56 -0.68
CA LEU A 211 -21.88 -12.30 -0.59
C LEU A 211 -23.17 -12.30 -1.42
N ILE A 212 -24.12 -11.48 -0.98
CA ILE A 212 -25.40 -11.25 -1.65
C ILE A 212 -25.54 -9.74 -1.85
N ARG A 213 -25.74 -9.32 -3.10
CA ARG A 213 -25.91 -7.90 -3.44
C ARG A 213 -27.31 -7.39 -3.12
N PRO A 214 -27.48 -6.11 -2.74
CA PRO A 214 -26.41 -5.14 -2.48
C PRO A 214 -25.60 -5.55 -1.23
N TYR A 215 -24.27 -5.41 -1.27
CA TYR A 215 -23.44 -5.65 -0.10
C TYR A 215 -22.70 -4.39 0.32
N LEU A 216 -22.71 -4.19 1.63
CA LEU A 216 -21.88 -3.20 2.31
C LEU A 216 -20.52 -3.82 2.58
N ALA A 217 -19.44 -3.07 2.40
CA ALA A 217 -18.11 -3.52 2.80
C ALA A 217 -17.45 -2.51 3.74
N ILE A 218 -16.77 -3.01 4.76
CA ILE A 218 -16.07 -2.17 5.74
C ILE A 218 -14.61 -2.59 5.88
N HIS A 219 -13.73 -1.60 6.07
CA HIS A 219 -12.33 -1.84 6.40
C HIS A 219 -12.00 -1.37 7.82
N LEU A 220 -11.70 -2.34 8.69
CA LEU A 220 -11.31 -2.13 10.08
C LEU A 220 -9.78 -2.14 10.20
N ARG A 221 -9.20 -0.95 10.38
CA ARG A 221 -7.80 -0.78 10.78
C ARG A 221 -7.77 -0.46 12.28
N ILE A 222 -7.77 -1.50 13.11
CA ILE A 222 -7.91 -1.41 14.58
C ILE A 222 -6.90 -2.28 15.33
N GLY A 223 -5.83 -2.72 14.66
CA GLY A 223 -4.73 -3.46 15.26
C GLY A 223 -3.95 -2.64 16.29
N SER A 224 -3.29 -3.32 17.22
CA SER A 224 -2.52 -2.68 18.31
C SER A 224 -1.34 -1.82 17.83
N ASP A 225 -0.82 -2.06 16.63
CA ASP A 225 0.15 -1.19 15.95
C ASP A 225 -0.48 0.16 15.55
N TRP A 226 -1.75 0.11 15.13
CA TRP A 226 -2.52 1.27 14.73
C TRP A 226 -3.02 2.10 15.93
N GLU A 227 -3.42 1.45 17.01
CA GLU A 227 -3.84 2.12 18.26
C GLU A 227 -2.80 3.13 18.74
N ARG A 228 -1.53 2.69 18.84
CA ARG A 228 -0.41 3.55 19.27
C ARG A 228 -0.20 4.75 18.35
N THR A 229 -0.36 4.54 17.05
CA THR A 229 -0.20 5.61 16.05
C THR A 229 -1.30 6.66 16.22
N CYS A 230 -2.53 6.22 16.46
CA CYS A 230 -3.66 7.13 16.68
C CYS A 230 -3.63 7.82 18.04
N ASP A 231 -3.05 7.21 19.07
CA ASP A 231 -2.87 7.86 20.37
C ASP A 231 -1.91 9.06 20.28
N LEU A 232 -0.86 8.98 19.45
CA LEU A 232 0.02 10.13 19.18
C LEU A 232 -0.72 11.32 18.55
N VAL A 233 -1.79 11.08 17.78
CA VAL A 233 -2.66 12.14 17.24
C VAL A 233 -3.54 12.73 18.34
N LYS A 234 -4.16 11.88 19.17
CA LYS A 234 -5.00 12.34 20.30
C LYS A 234 -4.21 13.17 21.31
N GLU A 235 -2.95 12.79 21.55
CA GLU A 235 -2.03 13.49 22.44
C GLU A 235 -1.46 14.79 21.84
N GLY A 236 -1.81 15.12 20.59
CA GLY A 236 -1.30 16.30 19.89
C GLY A 236 0.19 16.24 19.55
N LYS A 237 0.81 15.06 19.64
CA LYS A 237 2.24 14.84 19.36
C LYS A 237 2.54 14.75 17.86
N VAL A 238 1.52 14.47 17.05
CA VAL A 238 1.61 14.39 15.58
C VAL A 238 0.46 15.17 14.95
N SER A 239 0.71 15.80 13.80
CA SER A 239 -0.27 16.57 13.03
C SER A 239 -1.52 15.75 12.70
N SER A 240 -2.66 16.43 12.55
CA SER A 240 -3.90 15.86 12.02
C SER A 240 -3.78 15.42 10.55
N HIS A 241 -2.77 15.91 9.82
CA HIS A 241 -2.33 15.40 8.53
C HIS A 241 -1.43 14.17 8.74
N LEU A 242 -2.05 13.03 9.04
CA LEU A 242 -1.36 11.78 9.30
C LEU A 242 -1.61 10.77 8.19
N MET A 243 -0.53 10.15 7.69
CA MET A 243 -0.59 9.05 6.72
C MET A 243 -1.47 9.41 5.51
N ALA A 244 -2.60 8.73 5.29
CA ALA A 244 -3.48 8.97 4.15
C ALA A 244 -4.57 10.01 4.39
N SER A 245 -4.71 10.59 5.59
CA SER A 245 -5.84 11.49 5.89
C SER A 245 -5.62 12.93 5.43
N PRO A 246 -6.65 13.54 4.82
CA PRO A 246 -6.73 15.00 4.78
C PRO A 246 -7.36 15.58 6.05
N GLN A 247 -8.35 14.94 6.70
CA GLN A 247 -9.10 15.47 7.88
C GLN A 247 -10.22 14.49 8.39
N CYS A 248 -9.94 13.31 8.96
CA CYS A 248 -10.99 12.49 9.62
C CYS A 248 -10.45 11.43 10.62
N MET A 249 -11.36 10.68 11.27
CA MET A 249 -11.11 9.82 12.44
C MET A 249 -10.06 8.73 12.20
N CYS A 250 -9.10 8.60 13.14
CA CYS A 250 -7.97 7.66 13.04
C CYS A 250 -8.31 6.23 13.49
N LEU A 251 -8.98 6.10 14.65
CA LEU A 251 -9.35 4.82 15.26
C LEU A 251 -10.80 4.90 15.74
N PRO A 252 -11.77 4.29 15.02
CA PRO A 252 -13.16 4.30 15.44
C PRO A 252 -13.38 3.41 16.67
N SER A 253 -14.28 3.83 17.56
CA SER A 253 -14.74 2.97 18.67
C SER A 253 -15.61 1.84 18.14
N VAL A 254 -15.81 0.79 18.94
CA VAL A 254 -16.76 -0.29 18.60
C VAL A 254 -18.15 0.30 18.34
N ASP A 255 -18.61 1.25 19.16
CA ASP A 255 -19.92 1.87 19.00
C ASP A 255 -20.05 2.63 17.68
N GLU A 256 -18.99 3.34 17.26
CA GLU A 256 -18.96 4.01 15.95
C GLU A 256 -18.98 3.00 14.80
N ILE A 257 -18.23 1.90 14.92
CA ILE A 257 -18.26 0.81 13.92
C ILE A 257 -19.68 0.26 13.77
N LEU A 258 -20.34 -0.05 14.89
CA LEU A 258 -21.70 -0.60 14.88
C LEU A 258 -22.71 0.42 14.32
N ARG A 259 -22.63 1.68 14.75
CA ARG A 259 -23.52 2.76 14.31
C ARG A 259 -23.40 3.02 12.81
N ALA A 260 -22.19 3.32 12.32
CA ALA A 260 -21.97 3.63 10.91
C ALA A 260 -22.33 2.44 10.00
N THR A 261 -22.01 1.21 10.42
CA THR A 261 -22.35 0.01 9.65
C THR A 261 -23.87 -0.21 9.60
N ARG A 262 -24.58 -0.03 10.72
CA ARG A 262 -26.05 -0.12 10.74
C ARG A 262 -26.69 0.92 9.83
N TYR A 263 -26.26 2.18 9.95
CA TYR A 263 -26.78 3.28 9.13
C TYR A 263 -26.63 2.96 7.63
N TRP A 264 -25.41 2.67 7.17
CA TRP A 264 -25.18 2.41 5.75
C TRP A 264 -25.81 1.11 5.26
N ALA A 265 -25.91 0.07 6.09
CA ALA A 265 -26.60 -1.16 5.72
C ALA A 265 -28.09 -0.89 5.43
N GLN A 266 -28.72 0.01 6.18
CA GLN A 266 -30.10 0.45 5.91
C GLN A 266 -30.18 1.31 4.65
N GLN A 267 -29.30 2.31 4.50
CA GLN A 267 -29.31 3.23 3.36
C GLN A 267 -29.16 2.52 2.01
N VAL A 268 -28.38 1.45 1.97
CA VAL A 268 -28.12 0.69 0.72
C VAL A 268 -28.95 -0.58 0.62
N ALA A 269 -29.86 -0.82 1.58
CA ALA A 269 -30.63 -2.04 1.70
C ALA A 269 -29.76 -3.32 1.58
N ALA A 270 -28.64 -3.33 2.33
CA ALA A 270 -27.63 -4.38 2.24
C ALA A 270 -28.21 -5.75 2.60
N GLN A 271 -27.99 -6.74 1.75
CA GLN A 271 -28.30 -8.15 2.03
C GLN A 271 -27.12 -8.88 2.69
N SER A 272 -25.91 -8.36 2.51
CA SER A 272 -24.71 -8.86 3.19
C SER A 272 -23.72 -7.76 3.57
N LEU A 273 -22.89 -8.06 4.56
CA LEU A 273 -21.79 -7.22 5.02
C LEU A 273 -20.47 -7.99 4.84
N TYR A 274 -19.51 -7.40 4.14
CA TYR A 274 -18.14 -7.88 4.08
C TYR A 274 -17.23 -7.08 5.03
N ILE A 275 -16.40 -7.79 5.81
CA ILE A 275 -15.48 -7.18 6.77
C ILE A 275 -14.03 -7.56 6.41
N ALA A 276 -13.27 -6.57 5.98
CA ALA A 276 -11.81 -6.66 5.91
C ALA A 276 -11.22 -6.07 7.20
N SER A 277 -10.36 -6.80 7.91
CA SER A 277 -9.74 -6.33 9.16
C SER A 277 -8.28 -6.73 9.26
N ASP A 278 -7.48 -5.85 9.85
CA ASP A 278 -6.11 -6.13 10.24
C ASP A 278 -5.98 -6.99 11.51
N SER A 279 -7.09 -7.17 12.24
CA SER A 279 -7.09 -7.78 13.56
C SER A 279 -8.47 -8.36 13.93
N ASN A 280 -9.20 -7.72 14.84
CA ASN A 280 -10.54 -8.14 15.26
C ASN A 280 -11.58 -7.73 14.20
N THR A 281 -12.52 -8.62 13.89
CA THR A 281 -13.57 -8.36 12.89
C THR A 281 -14.85 -7.81 13.50
N HIS A 282 -15.03 -7.95 14.82
CA HIS A 282 -16.29 -7.66 15.52
C HIS A 282 -17.54 -8.32 14.90
N ALA A 283 -17.36 -9.39 14.10
CA ALA A 283 -18.41 -9.98 13.28
C ALA A 283 -19.65 -10.38 14.07
N ARG A 284 -19.48 -10.94 15.28
CA ARG A 284 -20.60 -11.31 16.17
C ARG A 284 -21.44 -10.10 16.58
N LYS A 285 -20.81 -9.02 17.05
CA LYS A 285 -21.52 -7.79 17.46
C LYS A 285 -22.20 -7.13 16.27
N LEU A 286 -21.58 -7.18 15.10
CA LEU A 286 -22.15 -6.66 13.85
C LEU A 286 -23.36 -7.50 13.41
N GLN A 287 -23.30 -8.83 13.51
CA GLN A 287 -24.43 -9.71 13.21
C GLN A 287 -25.60 -9.45 14.16
N GLU A 288 -25.34 -9.31 15.47
CA GLU A 288 -26.35 -8.94 16.47
C GLU A 288 -26.96 -7.55 16.17
N THR A 289 -26.15 -6.60 15.71
CA THR A 289 -26.55 -5.22 15.40
C THR A 289 -27.42 -5.10 14.15
N LEU A 290 -27.15 -5.93 13.13
CA LEU A 290 -27.82 -5.92 11.82
C LEU A 290 -29.01 -6.90 11.75
N GLY A 291 -29.09 -7.85 12.68
CA GLY A 291 -30.10 -8.90 12.69
C GLY A 291 -29.88 -9.97 11.62
N GLU A 292 -30.78 -10.95 11.56
CA GLU A 292 -30.62 -12.15 10.70
C GLU A 292 -30.80 -11.89 9.20
N LYS A 293 -31.38 -10.74 8.83
CA LYS A 293 -31.64 -10.38 7.42
C LYS A 293 -30.38 -10.01 6.64
N VAL A 294 -29.30 -9.62 7.33
CA VAL A 294 -28.03 -9.25 6.71
C VAL A 294 -26.99 -10.30 7.05
N LYS A 295 -26.45 -10.96 6.02
CA LYS A 295 -25.39 -11.97 6.18
C LYS A 295 -24.06 -11.28 6.47
N VAL A 296 -23.50 -11.44 7.67
CA VAL A 296 -22.17 -10.90 8.01
C VAL A 296 -21.08 -11.89 7.65
N VAL A 297 -20.12 -11.44 6.84
CA VAL A 297 -19.01 -12.23 6.31
C VAL A 297 -17.69 -11.59 6.70
N ALA A 298 -16.87 -12.35 7.43
CA ALA A 298 -15.49 -12.01 7.73
C ALA A 298 -14.61 -13.21 7.39
N LEU A 299 -13.78 -13.07 6.36
CA LEU A 299 -12.91 -14.14 5.88
C LEU A 299 -11.47 -13.85 6.28
N LYS A 300 -10.72 -14.91 6.60
CA LYS A 300 -9.28 -14.82 6.75
C LYS A 300 -8.63 -15.20 5.42
N LEU A 301 -8.50 -14.23 4.54
CA LEU A 301 -7.89 -14.43 3.23
C LEU A 301 -6.36 -14.47 3.35
N GLU A 302 -5.72 -15.26 2.50
CA GLU A 302 -4.26 -15.37 2.48
C GLU A 302 -3.60 -14.12 1.91
N LEU A 303 -4.24 -13.49 0.93
CA LEU A 303 -3.74 -12.30 0.24
C LEU A 303 -4.60 -11.09 0.60
N PRO A 304 -4.04 -10.03 1.21
CA PRO A 304 -4.77 -8.80 1.50
C PRO A 304 -5.22 -8.06 0.22
N GLN A 305 -4.62 -8.38 -0.93
CA GLN A 305 -5.07 -7.89 -2.23
C GLN A 305 -6.47 -8.41 -2.59
N THR A 306 -6.84 -9.61 -2.13
CA THR A 306 -8.19 -10.13 -2.33
C THR A 306 -9.21 -9.33 -1.52
N ASP A 307 -8.86 -8.90 -0.30
CA ASP A 307 -9.69 -7.94 0.46
C ASP A 307 -9.86 -6.63 -0.31
N LEU A 308 -8.78 -6.04 -0.84
CA LEU A 308 -8.86 -4.81 -1.64
C LEU A 308 -9.85 -4.96 -2.80
N TYR A 309 -9.78 -6.07 -3.53
CA TYR A 309 -10.71 -6.33 -4.63
C TYR A 309 -12.17 -6.37 -4.16
N VAL A 310 -12.47 -7.14 -3.10
CA VAL A 310 -13.84 -7.27 -2.58
C VAL A 310 -14.38 -5.94 -2.05
N LEU A 311 -13.53 -5.14 -1.40
CA LEU A 311 -13.89 -3.79 -0.93
C LEU A 311 -14.19 -2.84 -2.11
N GLU A 312 -13.41 -2.91 -3.19
CA GLU A 312 -13.60 -2.08 -4.38
C GLU A 312 -14.91 -2.38 -5.11
N LYS A 313 -15.35 -3.64 -5.12
CA LYS A 313 -16.58 -4.07 -5.81
C LYS A 313 -17.87 -3.90 -4.99
N ALA A 314 -17.78 -3.38 -3.77
CA ALA A 314 -18.93 -3.23 -2.88
C ALA A 314 -19.94 -2.22 -3.41
N ASP A 315 -21.23 -2.44 -3.14
CA ASP A 315 -22.27 -1.46 -3.48
C ASP A 315 -22.06 -0.17 -2.67
N HIS A 316 -21.56 -0.29 -1.44
CA HIS A 316 -21.02 0.82 -0.67
C HIS A 316 -19.82 0.39 0.18
N PHE A 317 -18.85 1.28 0.35
CA PHE A 317 -17.63 1.03 1.13
C PHE A 317 -17.51 2.03 2.28
N ILE A 318 -17.22 1.54 3.49
CA ILE A 318 -16.82 2.35 4.64
C ILE A 318 -15.34 2.10 4.95
N GLY A 319 -14.50 3.10 4.71
CA GLY A 319 -13.06 3.01 4.96
C GLY A 319 -12.63 3.58 6.31
N ASN A 320 -11.39 3.26 6.70
CA ASN A 320 -10.62 4.03 7.68
C ASN A 320 -9.86 5.17 6.98
N CYS A 321 -10.03 6.40 7.46
CA CYS A 321 -9.50 7.61 6.83
C CYS A 321 -7.97 7.71 6.75
N VAL A 322 -7.29 7.26 7.79
CA VAL A 322 -5.84 7.43 7.95
C VAL A 322 -5.09 6.29 7.24
N SER A 323 -5.78 5.19 6.95
CA SER A 323 -5.20 4.01 6.30
C SER A 323 -4.98 4.19 4.80
N SER A 324 -3.75 3.98 4.35
CA SER A 324 -3.40 3.92 2.93
C SER A 324 -4.03 2.71 2.20
N PHE A 325 -4.41 1.66 2.94
CA PHE A 325 -5.15 0.51 2.42
C PHE A 325 -6.57 0.91 2.01
N SER A 326 -7.30 1.63 2.87
CA SER A 326 -8.59 2.24 2.48
C SER A 326 -8.42 3.25 1.35
N ALA A 327 -7.32 4.01 1.35
CA ALA A 327 -7.07 5.01 0.31
C ALA A 327 -6.88 4.37 -1.07
N PHE A 328 -6.34 3.14 -1.15
CA PHE A 328 -6.28 2.38 -2.40
C PHE A 328 -7.69 2.12 -2.95
N VAL A 329 -8.57 1.54 -2.12
CA VAL A 329 -9.97 1.28 -2.46
C VAL A 329 -10.70 2.56 -2.85
N LYS A 330 -10.58 3.63 -2.04
CA LYS A 330 -11.21 4.92 -2.29
C LYS A 330 -10.83 5.49 -3.65
N ARG A 331 -9.53 5.47 -4.02
CA ARG A 331 -9.08 6.00 -5.31
C ARG A 331 -9.66 5.22 -6.48
N ASN A 332 -9.76 3.90 -6.37
CA ASN A 332 -10.35 3.07 -7.42
C ASN A 332 -11.84 3.40 -7.57
N ARG A 333 -12.57 3.38 -6.45
CA ARG A 333 -13.99 3.72 -6.39
C ARG A 333 -14.28 5.11 -6.96
N ASP A 334 -13.45 6.10 -6.65
CA ASP A 334 -13.57 7.47 -7.20
C ASP A 334 -13.44 7.52 -8.73
N VAL A 335 -12.48 6.81 -9.32
CA VAL A 335 -12.31 6.82 -10.79
C VAL A 335 -13.38 6.00 -11.51
N THR A 336 -14.02 5.06 -10.83
CA THR A 336 -15.11 4.22 -11.34
C THR A 336 -16.52 4.70 -10.99
N GLY A 337 -16.66 5.72 -10.14
CA GLY A 337 -17.95 6.30 -9.74
C GLY A 337 -18.69 5.56 -8.61
N TRP A 338 -18.04 4.69 -7.84
CA TRP A 338 -18.69 3.96 -6.74
C TRP A 338 -18.69 4.75 -5.41
N PRO A 339 -19.79 4.70 -4.62
CA PRO A 339 -19.93 5.52 -3.42
C PRO A 339 -19.03 5.02 -2.27
N THR A 340 -18.48 5.95 -1.49
CA THR A 340 -17.62 5.62 -0.35
C THR A 340 -17.87 6.60 0.79
N SER A 341 -17.87 6.09 2.03
CA SER A 341 -17.84 6.88 3.25
C SER A 341 -16.67 6.46 4.14
N PHE A 342 -16.48 7.17 5.25
CA PHE A 342 -15.49 6.81 6.25
C PHE A 342 -16.09 6.82 7.66
N PHE A 343 -15.54 6.00 8.55
CA PHE A 343 -15.92 6.07 9.96
C PHE A 343 -15.68 7.48 10.53
N GLY A 344 -16.63 7.97 11.33
CA GLY A 344 -16.58 9.31 11.91
C GLY A 344 -17.01 10.45 11.00
N THR A 345 -17.54 10.18 9.80
CA THR A 345 -18.00 11.22 8.85
C THR A 345 -19.52 11.29 8.69
N VAL A 346 -20.27 10.37 9.32
CA VAL A 346 -21.74 10.41 9.32
C VAL A 346 -22.19 11.41 10.40
N ASP A 347 -22.71 12.56 9.97
CA ASP A 347 -23.25 13.60 10.85
C ASP A 347 -24.45 13.09 11.66
N LEU A 348 -24.39 13.25 12.99
CA LEU A 348 -25.46 12.89 13.92
C LEU A 348 -26.75 13.70 13.69
N HIS A 349 -26.67 14.83 12.99
CA HIS A 349 -27.82 15.71 12.75
C HIS A 349 -28.79 15.18 11.70
N ARG A 350 -28.35 14.34 10.74
CA ARG A 350 -29.23 13.74 9.72
C ARG A 350 -30.09 12.60 10.25
N GLU A 351 -29.70 11.93 11.34
CA GLU A 351 -30.48 10.82 11.93
C GLU A 351 -31.74 11.30 12.66
N ARG A 352 -31.85 12.60 12.97
CA ARG A 352 -32.95 13.14 13.77
C ARG A 352 -34.15 13.62 12.95
N GLU A 353 -34.02 13.65 11.62
CA GLU A 353 -35.10 13.99 10.69
C GLU A 353 -35.82 12.75 10.13
N ASP A 354 -35.23 11.56 10.28
CA ASP A 354 -35.74 10.28 9.75
C ASP A 354 -36.22 9.29 10.85
N LEU A 355 -36.35 9.76 12.10
CA LEU A 355 -37.04 9.08 13.22
C LEU A 355 -38.29 9.88 13.60
#